data_AF-A0A354T9G3-F1
#
_entry.id   AF-A0A354T9G3-F1
#
_cell.length_a   1.000
_cell.length_b   1.000
_cell.length_c   1.000
_cell.angle_alpha   90.00
_cell.angle_beta   90.00
_cell.angle_gamma   90.00
#
_symmetry.space_group_name_H-M   'P 1'
#
loop_
_entity.id
_entity.type
_entity.pdbx_description
1 polymer ?
#
loop_
_entity_poly.entity_id
_entity_poly.type
_entity_poly.pdbx_seq_one_letter_code
_entity_poly.pdbx_strand_id
1 'polypeptide(L)'
;MTNPSIADNDPPRRSRARRRESMINATATVLGCMALVVMIATVVRVVMVKLWESAKVNPEYVQSVYDSDMERHWSGSTNQQAALLAENEAQAPKSGTKTDTDVVPPHSTAPAMNTAPPAASPEKRPASLLTLGASSSSIQDIESKRQKIEAAIRGFFEADAVGTKLSFVRDPQRVRPLMENFYRSHPLERHEWKSLGWILPVEEPGYRLGYAQAVFGDAEPVSLIIEELADGSFRMDWESSVRYGEISWGEFIQTQPASPKLFRVIASKPRHTPATEAPHGSEILEIKHPEEDDVIYAYFDRQDPKFHPLLQQLQTGNWKDVPLTLRLCYPGPAGSGKSVRIADVEGKGWLILQGTRS
;
A
#
# COMPACT_ATOMS: atom_id res chain seq x y z
N MET A 1 -98.08 5.31 -9.85
CA MET A 1 -97.24 5.79 -10.96
C MET A 1 -95.82 5.91 -10.45
N THR A 2 -94.97 4.93 -10.78
CA THR A 2 -93.53 4.94 -10.49
C THR A 2 -92.86 4.26 -11.68
N ASN A 3 -92.16 5.04 -12.50
CA ASN A 3 -91.42 4.55 -13.67
C ASN A 3 -90.18 3.77 -13.21
N PRO A 4 -89.89 2.58 -13.76
CA PRO A 4 -88.61 1.92 -13.52
C PRO A 4 -87.50 2.60 -14.33
N SER A 5 -86.37 2.80 -13.66
CA SER A 5 -85.14 3.39 -14.20
C SER A 5 -84.52 2.49 -15.28
N ILE A 6 -84.28 3.07 -16.46
CA ILE A 6 -83.50 2.49 -17.55
C ILE A 6 -82.02 2.60 -17.14
N ALA A 7 -81.55 1.64 -16.38
CA ALA A 7 -80.13 1.52 -16.06
C ALA A 7 -79.78 0.07 -15.70
N ASP A 8 -80.05 -0.89 -16.59
CA ASP A 8 -79.34 -2.17 -16.58
C ASP A 8 -79.63 -2.96 -17.86
N ASN A 9 -78.83 -2.71 -18.90
CA ASN A 9 -78.68 -3.63 -20.03
C ASN A 9 -77.35 -3.34 -20.74
N ASP A 10 -76.24 -3.48 -20.02
CA ASP A 10 -74.94 -3.61 -20.67
C ASP A 10 -74.74 -5.11 -21.00
N PRO A 11 -74.66 -5.50 -22.28
CA PRO A 11 -74.66 -6.91 -22.66
C PRO A 11 -73.42 -7.63 -22.08
N PRO A 12 -73.57 -8.88 -21.60
CA PRO A 12 -72.52 -9.64 -20.90
C PRO A 12 -71.22 -9.88 -21.73
N ARG A 13 -71.20 -9.51 -23.01
CA ARG A 13 -70.01 -9.52 -23.86
C ARG A 13 -69.07 -8.33 -23.64
N ARG A 14 -69.57 -7.14 -23.26
CA ARG A 14 -68.73 -5.94 -23.06
C ARG A 14 -67.89 -6.00 -21.79
N SER A 15 -68.37 -6.68 -20.75
CA SER A 15 -67.62 -6.84 -19.48
C SER A 15 -66.37 -7.72 -19.62
N ARG A 16 -66.42 -8.74 -20.49
CA ARG A 16 -65.27 -9.63 -20.75
C ARG A 16 -64.15 -8.94 -21.52
N ALA A 17 -64.49 -8.06 -22.46
CA ALA A 17 -63.51 -7.28 -23.21
C ALA A 17 -62.76 -6.30 -22.30
N ARG A 18 -63.47 -5.53 -21.46
CA ARG A 18 -62.86 -4.61 -20.50
C ARG A 18 -61.96 -5.31 -19.48
N ARG A 19 -62.32 -6.51 -19.01
CA ARG A 19 -61.44 -7.30 -18.12
C ARG A 19 -60.15 -7.73 -18.81
N ARG A 20 -60.18 -8.06 -20.11
CA ARG A 20 -58.97 -8.41 -20.87
C ARG A 20 -58.07 -7.20 -21.09
N GLU A 21 -58.63 -6.05 -21.45
CA GLU A 21 -57.86 -4.80 -21.60
C GLU A 21 -57.22 -4.36 -20.27
N SER A 22 -57.96 -4.46 -19.16
CA SER A 22 -57.43 -4.18 -17.83
C SER A 22 -56.29 -5.14 -17.45
N MET A 23 -56.41 -6.44 -17.76
CA MET A 23 -55.33 -7.41 -17.53
C MET A 23 -54.11 -7.15 -18.42
N ILE A 24 -54.30 -6.76 -19.69
CA ILE A 24 -53.19 -6.44 -20.60
C ILE A 24 -52.46 -5.19 -20.12
N ASN A 25 -53.17 -4.13 -19.76
CA ASN A 25 -52.57 -2.91 -19.23
C ASN A 25 -51.83 -3.17 -17.93
N ALA A 26 -52.40 -3.95 -17.01
CA ALA A 26 -51.73 -4.32 -15.76
C ALA A 26 -50.44 -5.10 -16.02
N THR A 27 -50.47 -6.09 -16.93
CA THR A 27 -49.28 -6.87 -17.30
C THR A 27 -48.20 -5.98 -17.93
N ALA A 28 -48.58 -5.04 -18.80
CA ALA A 28 -47.66 -4.10 -19.43
C ALA A 28 -47.01 -3.15 -18.40
N THR A 29 -47.78 -2.66 -17.42
CA THR A 29 -47.24 -1.83 -16.33
C THR A 29 -46.25 -2.62 -15.47
N VAL A 30 -46.56 -3.87 -15.11
CA VAL A 30 -45.66 -4.72 -14.33
C VAL A 30 -44.35 -4.98 -15.09
N LEU A 31 -44.43 -5.29 -16.39
CA LEU A 31 -43.25 -5.47 -17.24
C LEU A 31 -42.40 -4.19 -17.33
N GLY A 32 -43.03 -3.03 -17.46
CA GLY A 32 -42.34 -1.74 -17.47
C GLY A 32 -41.62 -1.45 -16.15
N CYS A 33 -42.27 -1.71 -15.01
CA CYS A 33 -41.64 -1.57 -13.69
C CYS A 33 -40.46 -2.53 -13.51
N MET A 34 -40.58 -3.79 -13.93
CA MET A 34 -39.49 -4.75 -13.86
C MET A 34 -38.28 -4.34 -14.71
N ALA A 35 -38.52 -3.86 -15.94
CA ALA A 35 -37.45 -3.37 -16.81
C ALA A 35 -36.72 -2.16 -16.20
N LEU A 36 -37.47 -1.25 -15.56
CA LEU A 36 -36.89 -0.09 -14.87
C LEU A 36 -36.00 -0.51 -13.69
N VAL A 37 -36.46 -1.46 -12.87
CA VAL A 37 -35.67 -1.99 -11.73
C VAL A 37 -34.37 -2.64 -12.22
N VAL A 38 -34.42 -3.42 -13.30
CA VAL A 38 -33.22 -4.02 -13.90
C VAL A 38 -32.25 -2.96 -14.40
N MET A 39 -32.74 -1.91 -15.08
CA MET A 39 -31.87 -0.80 -15.52
C MET A 39 -31.24 -0.05 -14.34
N ILE A 40 -32.00 0.23 -13.28
CA ILE A 40 -31.45 0.90 -12.09
C ILE A 40 -30.37 0.01 -11.45
N ALA A 41 -30.64 -1.29 -11.31
CA ALA A 41 -29.67 -2.23 -10.75
C ALA A 41 -28.40 -2.34 -11.58
N THR A 42 -28.48 -2.32 -12.91
CA THR A 42 -27.29 -2.36 -13.77
C THR A 42 -26.49 -1.06 -13.69
N VAL A 43 -27.15 0.10 -13.69
CA VAL A 43 -26.47 1.39 -13.52
C VAL A 43 -25.78 1.47 -12.16
N VAL A 44 -26.47 1.11 -11.08
CA VAL A 44 -25.87 1.07 -9.72
C VAL A 44 -24.67 0.13 -9.71
N ARG A 45 -24.77 -1.06 -10.31
CA ARG A 45 -23.65 -2.00 -10.38
C ARG A 45 -22.45 -1.43 -11.14
N VAL A 46 -22.68 -0.80 -12.29
CA VAL A 46 -21.60 -0.19 -13.10
C VAL A 46 -20.96 0.98 -12.36
N VAL A 47 -21.76 1.85 -11.73
CA VAL A 47 -21.27 2.98 -10.94
C VAL A 47 -20.47 2.49 -9.74
N MET A 48 -20.96 1.46 -9.03
CA MET A 48 -20.23 0.84 -7.92
C MET A 48 -18.91 0.24 -8.38
N VAL A 49 -18.88 -0.51 -9.49
CA VAL A 49 -17.62 -1.05 -10.05
C VAL A 49 -16.64 0.07 -10.41
N LYS A 50 -17.11 1.17 -11.01
CA LYS A 50 -16.24 2.30 -11.40
C LYS A 50 -15.72 3.13 -10.22
N LEU A 51 -16.55 3.31 -9.19
CA LEU A 51 -16.12 3.91 -7.92
C LEU A 51 -15.08 3.02 -7.23
N TRP A 52 -15.30 1.69 -7.27
CA TRP A 52 -14.40 0.70 -6.69
C TRP A 52 -13.02 0.63 -7.37
N GLU A 53 -12.97 0.81 -8.69
CA GLU A 53 -11.73 0.91 -9.46
C GLU A 53 -10.92 2.19 -9.13
N SER A 54 -11.56 3.26 -8.65
CA SER A 54 -10.90 4.57 -8.44
C SER A 54 -10.25 4.73 -7.05
N ALA A 55 -10.63 3.88 -6.09
CA ALA A 55 -10.12 3.91 -4.71
C ALA A 55 -9.02 2.87 -4.44
N LYS A 56 -8.73 1.97 -5.40
CA LYS A 56 -7.78 0.87 -5.22
C LYS A 56 -6.47 1.15 -5.95
N VAL A 57 -5.37 0.61 -5.41
CA VAL A 57 -4.09 0.54 -6.12
C VAL A 57 -4.36 -0.10 -7.48
N ASN A 58 -4.08 0.63 -8.56
CA ASN A 58 -4.37 0.16 -9.90
C ASN A 58 -3.57 -1.14 -10.15
N PRO A 59 -4.22 -2.29 -10.39
CA PRO A 59 -3.51 -3.54 -10.66
C PRO A 59 -2.63 -3.46 -11.91
N GLU A 60 -3.00 -2.62 -12.89
CA GLU A 60 -2.16 -2.35 -14.06
C GLU A 60 -0.88 -1.59 -13.70
N TYR A 61 -0.93 -0.69 -12.72
CA TYR A 61 0.27 -0.03 -12.18
C TYR A 61 1.17 -1.05 -11.50
N VAL A 62 0.59 -1.93 -10.68
CA VAL A 62 1.35 -2.99 -10.00
C VAL A 62 2.08 -3.83 -11.04
N GLN A 63 1.41 -4.25 -12.09
CA GLN A 63 2.03 -4.99 -13.18
C GLN A 63 3.13 -4.16 -13.90
N SER A 64 2.86 -2.89 -14.22
CA SER A 64 3.79 -2.04 -14.98
C SER A 64 5.08 -1.69 -14.21
N VAL A 65 5.05 -1.64 -12.88
CA VAL A 65 6.23 -1.36 -12.06
C VAL A 65 7.26 -2.48 -12.12
N TYR A 66 6.80 -3.73 -12.18
CA TYR A 66 7.66 -4.89 -11.99
C TYR A 66 7.93 -5.68 -13.28
N ASP A 67 7.24 -5.39 -14.38
CA ASP A 67 7.61 -5.90 -15.71
C ASP A 67 8.85 -5.19 -16.33
N SER A 68 9.46 -4.22 -15.63
CA SER A 68 10.62 -3.47 -16.15
C SER A 68 11.96 -3.98 -15.60
N ASP A 69 12.71 -4.71 -16.44
CA ASP A 69 14.03 -5.34 -16.24
C ASP A 69 15.18 -4.37 -15.83
N MET A 70 15.05 -3.58 -14.78
CA MET A 70 16.09 -2.65 -14.34
C MET A 70 16.67 -3.03 -12.98
N GLU A 71 17.87 -3.61 -13.01
CA GLU A 71 18.78 -3.75 -11.86
C GLU A 71 19.00 -2.37 -11.22
N ARG A 72 18.39 -2.11 -10.07
CA ARG A 72 18.52 -0.83 -9.36
C ARG A 72 18.87 -1.09 -7.90
N HIS A 73 20.08 -0.67 -7.52
CA HIS A 73 20.54 -0.69 -6.13
C HIS A 73 19.94 0.50 -5.38
N TRP A 74 19.23 0.23 -4.28
CA TRP A 74 18.63 1.24 -3.41
C TRP A 74 19.42 1.40 -2.11
N SER A 75 19.79 2.63 -1.77
CA SER A 75 20.37 2.97 -0.47
C SER A 75 19.26 3.34 0.52
N GLY A 76 18.68 2.37 1.21
CA GLY A 76 17.80 2.66 2.35
C GLY A 76 18.59 3.33 3.48
N SER A 77 18.23 4.56 3.87
CA SER A 77 18.86 5.27 4.98
C SER A 77 18.40 4.69 6.33
N THR A 78 19.09 3.65 6.81
CA THR A 78 18.74 2.92 8.04
C THR A 78 18.99 3.73 9.33
N ASN A 79 19.69 4.87 9.25
CA ASN A 79 20.25 5.53 10.43
C ASN A 79 19.28 6.46 11.18
N GLN A 80 18.16 6.90 10.60
CA GLN A 80 17.25 7.84 11.28
C GLN A 80 16.18 7.16 12.14
N GLN A 81 15.78 5.92 11.83
CA GLN A 81 14.75 5.21 12.59
C GLN A 81 15.21 4.72 13.97
N ALA A 82 16.51 4.43 14.14
CA ALA A 82 17.07 4.05 15.44
C ALA A 82 17.11 5.22 16.44
N ALA A 83 17.28 6.46 15.94
CA ALA A 83 17.37 7.65 16.80
C ALA A 83 16.03 8.00 17.47
N LEU A 84 14.90 7.82 16.77
CA LEU A 84 13.56 8.12 17.31
C LEU A 84 13.10 7.11 18.37
N LEU A 85 13.61 5.88 18.35
CA LEU A 85 13.33 4.88 19.39
C LEU A 85 14.22 5.08 20.62
N ALA A 86 15.44 5.59 20.45
CA ALA A 86 16.36 5.86 21.54
C ALA A 86 15.99 7.10 22.38
N GLU A 87 15.35 8.12 21.79
CA GLU A 87 14.95 9.33 22.52
C GLU A 87 13.85 9.10 23.57
N ASN A 88 13.07 8.02 23.46
CA ASN A 88 12.01 7.69 24.42
C ASN A 88 12.47 6.83 25.61
N GLU A 89 13.68 6.25 25.61
CA GLU A 89 14.21 5.49 26.75
C GLU A 89 15.14 6.31 27.66
N ALA A 90 15.49 7.54 27.28
CA ALA A 90 16.44 8.37 28.02
C ALA A 90 15.79 9.37 28.99
N GLN A 91 14.81 8.94 29.80
CA GLN A 91 14.35 9.74 30.96
C GLN A 91 13.98 8.85 32.17
N ALA A 92 15.00 8.37 32.88
CA ALA A 92 14.94 8.06 34.31
C ALA A 92 16.34 8.21 34.95
N PRO A 93 16.45 8.74 36.19
CA PRO A 93 17.67 9.36 36.67
C PRO A 93 18.64 8.34 37.27
N LYS A 94 19.93 8.46 36.94
CA LYS A 94 21.01 7.83 37.71
C LYS A 94 21.93 8.88 38.30
N SER A 95 21.93 8.86 39.63
CA SER A 95 22.91 9.39 40.57
C SER A 95 24.34 9.22 40.09
N GLY A 96 25.14 10.28 40.25
CA GLY A 96 26.50 10.36 39.73
C GLY A 96 27.54 9.50 40.42
N THR A 97 28.75 9.54 39.87
CA THR A 97 30.03 9.64 40.58
C THR A 97 31.07 10.06 39.54
N LYS A 98 31.86 11.08 39.88
CA LYS A 98 33.01 11.61 39.12
C LYS A 98 34.21 10.67 39.26
N THR A 99 35.00 10.54 38.21
CA THR A 99 36.47 10.52 38.31
C THR A 99 37.10 10.83 36.96
N ASP A 100 37.92 11.88 36.95
CA ASP A 100 38.96 12.21 35.98
C ASP A 100 39.94 11.04 35.77
N THR A 101 40.58 10.94 34.60
CA THR A 101 41.98 11.34 34.38
C THR A 101 42.38 11.11 32.91
N ASP A 102 42.97 12.14 32.31
CA ASP A 102 43.72 12.16 31.04
C ASP A 102 44.86 11.12 30.96
N VAL A 103 45.27 10.75 29.74
CA VAL A 103 46.67 10.83 29.22
C VAL A 103 46.73 10.29 27.78
N VAL A 104 47.38 11.06 26.90
CA VAL A 104 47.75 10.78 25.48
C VAL A 104 49.30 10.91 25.37
N PRO A 105 49.96 10.62 24.22
CA PRO A 105 50.57 9.37 23.71
C PRO A 105 52.12 9.41 23.77
N PRO A 106 52.90 8.58 23.02
CA PRO A 106 53.38 9.06 21.71
C PRO A 106 53.69 8.00 20.60
N HIS A 107 53.93 8.58 19.41
CA HIS A 107 54.34 8.09 18.09
C HIS A 107 55.38 6.97 17.96
N SER A 108 55.31 6.19 16.86
CA SER A 108 56.48 5.96 15.99
C SER A 108 56.14 5.41 14.58
N THR A 109 56.53 6.21 13.58
CA THR A 109 57.10 5.97 12.23
C THR A 109 57.00 4.62 11.51
N ALA A 110 56.60 4.70 10.23
CA ALA A 110 56.74 3.71 9.15
C ALA A 110 58.21 3.56 8.67
N PRO A 111 58.54 2.55 7.82
CA PRO A 111 58.50 2.79 6.37
C PRO A 111 58.09 1.59 5.50
N ALA A 112 57.77 1.93 4.23
CA ALA A 112 57.38 1.03 3.14
C ALA A 112 58.56 0.30 2.50
N MET A 113 58.35 -0.94 2.03
CA MET A 113 59.08 -1.52 0.91
C MET A 113 58.13 -2.36 0.04
N ASN A 114 58.08 -1.98 -1.23
CA ASN A 114 57.53 -2.73 -2.36
C ASN A 114 58.44 -3.92 -2.70
N THR A 115 57.85 -5.10 -2.90
CA THR A 115 58.38 -6.10 -3.83
C THR A 115 57.23 -6.95 -4.37
N ALA A 116 57.08 -6.93 -5.70
CA ALA A 116 56.20 -7.82 -6.46
C ALA A 116 56.74 -9.27 -6.46
N PRO A 117 55.88 -10.30 -6.56
CA PRO A 117 56.30 -11.65 -6.92
C PRO A 117 55.94 -12.02 -8.38
N PRO A 118 56.71 -12.92 -9.03
CA PRO A 118 56.51 -13.34 -10.41
C PRO A 118 55.52 -14.51 -10.56
N ALA A 119 55.16 -14.72 -11.83
CA ALA A 119 54.16 -15.63 -12.38
C ALA A 119 54.27 -17.11 -11.98
N ALA A 120 53.10 -17.75 -11.82
CA ALA A 120 52.93 -19.20 -11.81
C ALA A 120 51.92 -19.62 -12.89
N SER A 121 52.34 -20.58 -13.72
CA SER A 121 51.53 -21.32 -14.70
C SER A 121 50.89 -22.57 -14.07
N PRO A 122 49.90 -23.21 -14.72
CA PRO A 122 48.65 -23.62 -14.11
C PRO A 122 48.60 -25.08 -13.67
N GLU A 123 47.96 -25.36 -12.52
CA GLU A 123 47.62 -26.73 -12.14
C GLU A 123 46.11 -26.90 -11.81
N LYS A 124 45.54 -27.86 -12.52
CA LYS A 124 44.21 -28.50 -12.51
C LYS A 124 43.30 -28.22 -11.30
N ARG A 125 42.13 -27.63 -11.56
CA ARG A 125 40.96 -27.66 -10.66
C ARG A 125 40.24 -29.01 -10.76
N PRO A 126 39.89 -29.66 -9.65
CA PRO A 126 38.91 -30.73 -9.66
C PRO A 126 37.51 -30.15 -9.88
N ALA A 127 36.74 -30.82 -10.73
CA ALA A 127 35.32 -30.56 -10.93
C ALA A 127 34.55 -30.90 -9.66
N SER A 128 34.00 -29.88 -9.01
CA SER A 128 32.79 -29.95 -8.20
C SER A 128 32.44 -28.54 -7.75
N LEU A 129 31.60 -27.86 -8.53
CA LEU A 129 30.79 -26.78 -8.01
C LEU A 129 29.38 -26.99 -8.55
N LEU A 130 28.57 -27.43 -7.61
CA LEU A 130 27.12 -27.47 -7.64
C LEU A 130 26.57 -26.24 -8.35
N THR A 131 25.58 -26.48 -9.19
CA THR A 131 24.68 -25.47 -9.74
C THR A 131 24.13 -24.62 -8.60
N LEU A 132 24.75 -23.45 -8.33
CA LEU A 132 24.09 -22.42 -7.51
C LEU A 132 22.89 -21.97 -8.34
N GLY A 133 21.70 -22.38 -7.87
CA GLY A 133 20.45 -21.93 -8.44
C GLY A 133 20.41 -20.41 -8.46
N ALA A 134 20.01 -19.86 -9.60
CA ALA A 134 19.65 -18.46 -9.70
C ALA A 134 18.62 -18.16 -8.61
N SER A 135 18.98 -17.30 -7.65
CA SER A 135 18.04 -16.80 -6.64
C SER A 135 16.93 -16.07 -7.39
N SER A 136 15.76 -16.70 -7.53
CA SER A 136 14.61 -16.11 -8.20
C SER A 136 14.19 -14.84 -7.44
N SER A 137 14.15 -13.70 -8.13
CA SER A 137 13.77 -12.39 -7.60
C SER A 137 12.25 -12.19 -7.44
N SER A 138 11.45 -13.27 -7.50
CA SER A 138 9.99 -13.23 -7.41
C SER A 138 9.42 -14.58 -6.96
N ILE A 139 8.16 -14.60 -6.49
CA ILE A 139 7.46 -15.85 -6.12
C ILE A 139 7.22 -16.69 -7.37
N GLN A 140 7.84 -17.87 -7.42
CA GLN A 140 7.67 -18.82 -8.51
C GLN A 140 6.47 -19.75 -8.28
N ASP A 141 5.82 -20.16 -9.36
CA ASP A 141 4.76 -21.18 -9.37
C ASP A 141 3.62 -20.90 -8.37
N ILE A 142 3.04 -19.69 -8.48
CA ILE A 142 1.99 -19.19 -7.57
C ILE A 142 0.82 -20.17 -7.45
N GLU A 143 0.39 -20.77 -8.57
CA GLU A 143 -0.78 -21.66 -8.57
C GLU A 143 -0.56 -22.92 -7.73
N SER A 144 0.64 -23.53 -7.77
CA SER A 144 0.92 -24.68 -6.90
C SER A 144 1.04 -24.30 -5.43
N LYS A 145 1.42 -23.04 -5.13
CA LYS A 145 1.57 -22.51 -3.76
C LYS A 145 0.31 -21.83 -3.23
N ARG A 146 -0.74 -21.67 -4.05
CA ARG A 146 -1.95 -20.90 -3.75
C ARG A 146 -2.58 -21.24 -2.41
N GLN A 147 -2.72 -22.53 -2.10
CA GLN A 147 -3.29 -23.00 -0.82
C GLN A 147 -2.44 -22.60 0.39
N LYS A 148 -1.10 -22.61 0.27
CA LYS A 148 -0.19 -22.16 1.35
C LYS A 148 -0.28 -20.65 1.55
N ILE A 149 -0.35 -19.90 0.46
CA ILE A 149 -0.53 -18.44 0.49
C ILE A 149 -1.86 -18.09 1.15
N GLU A 150 -2.94 -18.74 0.74
CA GLU A 150 -4.27 -18.57 1.34
C GLU A 150 -4.26 -18.88 2.83
N ALA A 151 -3.69 -20.01 3.25
CA ALA A 151 -3.61 -20.37 4.66
C ALA A 151 -2.84 -19.33 5.49
N ALA A 152 -1.73 -18.80 4.98
CA ALA A 152 -0.94 -17.77 5.65
C ALA A 152 -1.71 -16.44 5.77
N ILE A 153 -2.30 -15.96 4.66
CA ILE A 153 -3.07 -14.70 4.64
C ILE A 153 -4.29 -14.81 5.55
N ARG A 154 -5.03 -15.92 5.47
CA ARG A 154 -6.18 -16.18 6.34
C ARG A 154 -5.76 -16.15 7.81
N GLY A 155 -4.69 -16.85 8.19
CA GLY A 155 -4.17 -16.85 9.56
C GLY A 155 -3.79 -15.45 10.07
N PHE A 156 -3.26 -14.59 9.20
CA PHE A 156 -2.95 -13.19 9.52
C PHE A 156 -4.19 -12.33 9.79
N PHE A 157 -5.26 -12.51 9.02
CA PHE A 157 -6.50 -11.75 9.20
C PHE A 157 -7.39 -12.31 10.32
N GLU A 158 -7.36 -13.61 10.59
CA GLU A 158 -8.09 -14.24 11.71
C GLU A 158 -7.40 -14.04 13.07
N ALA A 159 -6.13 -13.63 13.10
CA ALA A 159 -5.39 -13.38 14.33
C ALA A 159 -6.02 -12.25 15.16
N ASP A 160 -6.34 -12.55 16.43
CA ASP A 160 -7.05 -11.69 17.36
C ASP A 160 -6.15 -10.96 18.37
N ALA A 161 -4.85 -11.19 18.29
CA ALA A 161 -3.85 -10.54 19.11
C ALA A 161 -2.61 -10.20 18.28
N VAL A 162 -1.94 -9.10 18.61
CA VAL A 162 -0.68 -8.68 17.98
C VAL A 162 0.36 -9.79 18.02
N GLY A 163 0.49 -10.50 19.14
CA GLY A 163 1.42 -11.62 19.28
C GLY A 163 1.18 -12.76 18.27
N THR A 164 -0.08 -13.15 18.08
CA THR A 164 -0.46 -14.17 17.08
C THR A 164 -0.22 -13.65 15.68
N LYS A 165 -0.65 -12.41 15.40
CA LYS A 165 -0.52 -11.77 14.09
C LYS A 165 0.94 -11.64 13.65
N LEU A 166 1.84 -11.32 14.57
CA LEU A 166 3.29 -11.24 14.32
C LEU A 166 3.89 -12.54 13.80
N SER A 167 3.29 -13.69 14.12
CA SER A 167 3.75 -14.99 13.61
C SER A 167 3.51 -15.14 12.12
N PHE A 168 2.80 -14.23 11.49
CA PHE A 168 2.50 -14.21 10.06
C PHE A 168 3.14 -13.02 9.33
N VAL A 169 3.82 -12.12 10.06
CA VAL A 169 4.32 -10.85 9.51
C VAL A 169 5.80 -10.94 9.17
N ARG A 170 6.20 -10.28 8.08
CA ARG A 170 7.62 -10.11 7.76
C ARG A 170 8.23 -9.09 8.73
N ASP A 171 9.48 -9.32 9.13
CA ASP A 171 10.21 -8.45 10.06
C ASP A 171 9.51 -8.27 11.42
N PRO A 172 9.09 -9.36 12.09
CA PRO A 172 8.24 -9.27 13.27
C PRO A 172 8.87 -8.45 14.40
N GLN A 173 10.20 -8.48 14.55
CA GLN A 173 10.88 -7.68 15.58
C GLN A 173 10.82 -6.18 15.30
N ARG A 174 10.89 -5.78 14.03
CA ARG A 174 10.83 -4.37 13.61
C ARG A 174 9.42 -3.81 13.72
N VAL A 175 8.43 -4.57 13.27
CA VAL A 175 7.04 -4.09 13.19
C VAL A 175 6.29 -4.21 14.52
N ARG A 176 6.73 -5.06 15.45
CA ARG A 176 6.10 -5.22 16.77
C ARG A 176 5.79 -3.89 17.46
N PRO A 177 6.76 -2.98 17.69
CA PRO A 177 6.46 -1.71 18.37
C PRO A 177 5.46 -0.84 17.57
N LEU A 178 5.49 -0.91 16.24
CA LEU A 178 4.54 -0.19 15.38
C LEU A 178 3.13 -0.75 15.49
N MET A 179 2.99 -2.09 15.46
CA MET A 179 1.72 -2.79 15.65
C MET A 179 1.13 -2.51 17.03
N GLU A 180 1.94 -2.63 18.09
CA GLU A 180 1.51 -2.40 19.46
C GLU A 180 1.05 -0.95 19.67
N ASN A 181 1.66 0.02 19.00
CA ASN A 181 1.19 1.40 19.02
C ASN A 181 -0.11 1.58 18.21
N PHE A 182 -0.13 1.07 16.98
CA PHE A 182 -1.26 1.22 16.04
C PHE A 182 -2.55 0.62 16.60
N TYR A 183 -2.48 -0.59 17.15
CA TYR A 183 -3.65 -1.31 17.65
C TYR A 183 -4.18 -0.78 19.00
N ARG A 184 -3.58 0.27 19.60
CA ARG A 184 -4.16 0.97 20.76
C ARG A 184 -5.40 1.78 20.39
N SER A 185 -5.40 2.36 19.19
CA SER A 185 -6.49 3.20 18.69
C SER A 185 -7.26 2.59 17.52
N HIS A 186 -6.76 1.48 16.96
CA HIS A 186 -7.42 0.74 15.88
C HIS A 186 -7.65 -0.69 16.37
N PRO A 187 -8.85 -1.07 16.85
CA PRO A 187 -9.10 -2.43 17.30
C PRO A 187 -8.82 -3.46 16.20
N LEU A 188 -8.37 -4.67 16.58
CA LEU A 188 -8.28 -5.79 15.64
C LEU A 188 -9.69 -6.24 15.26
N GLU A 189 -10.12 -5.85 14.06
CA GLU A 189 -11.40 -6.28 13.50
C GLU A 189 -11.27 -7.70 12.92
N ARG A 190 -12.27 -8.53 13.21
CA ARG A 190 -12.41 -9.85 12.60
C ARG A 190 -13.36 -9.71 11.43
N HIS A 191 -12.83 -9.96 10.23
CA HIS A 191 -13.63 -10.03 9.02
C HIS A 191 -13.92 -11.49 8.65
N GLU A 192 -15.08 -11.72 8.03
CA GLU A 192 -15.46 -13.02 7.51
C GLU A 192 -14.60 -13.36 6.29
N TRP A 193 -13.58 -14.20 6.47
CA TRP A 193 -12.75 -14.66 5.36
C TRP A 193 -13.61 -15.33 4.29
N LYS A 194 -13.49 -14.87 3.05
CA LYS A 194 -14.19 -15.46 1.90
C LYS A 194 -13.26 -16.26 1.02
N SER A 195 -12.19 -15.63 0.53
CA SER A 195 -11.28 -16.26 -0.42
C SER A 195 -10.01 -15.44 -0.64
N LEU A 196 -8.98 -16.11 -1.14
CA LEU A 196 -7.85 -15.46 -1.78
C LEU A 196 -8.23 -15.00 -3.20
N GLY A 197 -8.05 -13.71 -3.48
CA GLY A 197 -8.27 -13.08 -4.78
C GLY A 197 -7.09 -13.29 -5.74
N TRP A 198 -6.72 -12.23 -6.46
CA TRP A 198 -5.56 -12.27 -7.36
C TRP A 198 -4.24 -12.28 -6.57
N ILE A 199 -3.20 -12.83 -7.19
CA ILE A 199 -1.82 -12.73 -6.73
C ILE A 199 -0.96 -12.35 -7.93
N LEU A 200 -0.10 -11.35 -7.77
CA LEU A 200 0.85 -10.90 -8.78
C LEU A 200 2.28 -11.04 -8.22
N PRO A 201 3.19 -11.75 -8.90
CA PRO A 201 4.59 -11.81 -8.49
C PRO A 201 5.22 -10.43 -8.62
N VAL A 202 6.20 -10.16 -7.77
CA VAL A 202 6.95 -8.90 -7.74
C VAL A 202 8.41 -9.23 -7.97
N GLU A 203 8.99 -8.62 -8.99
CA GLU A 203 10.43 -8.71 -9.26
C GLU A 203 11.19 -7.72 -8.38
N GLU A 204 11.85 -8.24 -7.36
CA GLU A 204 12.67 -7.47 -6.44
C GLU A 204 13.94 -8.25 -6.08
N PRO A 205 15.13 -7.77 -6.49
CA PRO A 205 16.39 -8.47 -6.21
C PRO A 205 16.59 -8.78 -4.71
N GLY A 206 16.89 -10.05 -4.40
CA GLY A 206 17.10 -10.51 -3.02
C GLY A 206 15.82 -10.80 -2.23
N TYR A 207 14.64 -10.64 -2.85
CA TYR A 207 13.37 -10.94 -2.20
C TYR A 207 12.47 -11.77 -3.13
N ARG A 208 11.58 -12.58 -2.54
CA ARG A 208 10.53 -13.29 -3.28
C ARG A 208 9.18 -12.72 -2.88
N LEU A 209 8.80 -11.63 -3.53
CA LEU A 209 7.62 -10.87 -3.17
C LEU A 209 6.46 -11.13 -4.13
N GLY A 210 5.27 -10.80 -3.66
CA GLY A 210 4.07 -10.70 -4.47
C GLY A 210 3.06 -9.74 -3.86
N TYR A 211 2.15 -9.22 -4.67
CA TYR A 211 0.92 -8.60 -4.17
C TYR A 211 -0.17 -9.66 -4.14
N ALA A 212 -1.00 -9.63 -3.10
CA ALA A 212 -2.17 -10.47 -2.99
C ALA A 212 -3.40 -9.64 -2.63
N GLN A 213 -4.58 -10.15 -2.96
CA GLN A 213 -5.86 -9.60 -2.50
C GLN A 213 -6.55 -10.58 -1.56
N ALA A 214 -6.82 -10.15 -0.33
CA ALA A 214 -7.71 -10.82 0.60
C ALA A 214 -9.14 -10.36 0.36
N VAL A 215 -10.09 -11.30 0.22
CA VAL A 215 -11.51 -11.00 0.01
C VAL A 215 -12.30 -11.44 1.23
N PHE A 216 -13.19 -10.57 1.70
CA PHE A 216 -14.04 -10.79 2.87
C PHE A 216 -15.53 -10.80 2.47
N GLY A 217 -16.36 -11.40 3.31
CA GLY A 217 -17.82 -11.42 3.16
C GLY A 217 -18.51 -10.14 3.63
N ASP A 218 -17.88 -9.45 4.58
CA ASP A 218 -18.43 -8.34 5.38
C ASP A 218 -17.60 -7.04 5.28
N ALA A 219 -16.50 -7.05 4.52
CA ALA A 219 -15.59 -5.92 4.36
C ALA A 219 -15.02 -5.80 2.96
N GLU A 220 -14.46 -4.62 2.67
CA GLU A 220 -13.77 -4.34 1.43
C GLU A 220 -12.51 -5.21 1.26
N PRO A 221 -12.21 -5.72 0.03
CA PRO A 221 -10.99 -6.49 -0.19
C PRO A 221 -9.72 -5.70 0.13
N VAL A 222 -8.83 -6.31 0.90
CA VAL A 222 -7.55 -5.72 1.30
C VAL A 222 -6.46 -6.22 0.35
N SER A 223 -5.80 -5.29 -0.33
CA SER A 223 -4.56 -5.58 -1.06
C SER A 223 -3.37 -5.47 -0.13
N LEU A 224 -2.44 -6.43 -0.16
CA LEU A 224 -1.27 -6.48 0.71
C LEU A 224 -0.08 -7.12 -0.01
N ILE A 225 1.12 -6.87 0.50
CA ILE A 225 2.34 -7.53 0.02
C ILE A 225 2.59 -8.80 0.82
N ILE A 226 3.02 -9.85 0.13
CA ILE A 226 3.47 -11.13 0.69
C ILE A 226 4.92 -11.41 0.32
N GLU A 227 5.61 -12.17 1.16
CA GLU A 227 7.00 -12.62 0.97
C GLU A 227 7.08 -14.13 1.17
N GLU A 228 7.72 -14.84 0.24
CA GLU A 228 8.12 -16.24 0.40
C GLU A 228 9.51 -16.34 1.05
N LEU A 229 9.56 -16.87 2.27
CA LEU A 229 10.81 -17.09 3.01
C LEU A 229 11.54 -18.36 2.56
N ALA A 230 12.84 -18.47 2.86
CA ALA A 230 13.71 -19.54 2.37
C ALA A 230 13.19 -20.96 2.69
N ASP A 231 12.43 -21.10 3.78
CA ASP A 231 11.77 -22.34 4.21
C ASP A 231 10.47 -22.65 3.44
N GLY A 232 10.08 -21.80 2.49
CA GLY A 232 8.84 -21.90 1.71
C GLY A 232 7.58 -21.42 2.45
N SER A 233 7.74 -20.81 3.63
CA SER A 233 6.64 -20.16 4.35
C SER A 233 6.33 -18.79 3.77
N PHE A 234 5.11 -18.30 4.01
CA PHE A 234 4.65 -16.99 3.55
C PHE A 234 4.46 -16.03 4.71
N ARG A 235 4.92 -14.79 4.52
CA ARG A 235 4.77 -13.69 5.47
C ARG A 235 4.12 -12.49 4.82
N MET A 236 3.35 -11.73 5.59
CA MET A 236 2.65 -10.54 5.11
C MET A 236 3.38 -9.28 5.54
N ASP A 237 3.40 -8.28 4.67
CA ASP A 237 3.79 -6.92 5.00
C ASP A 237 2.63 -6.23 5.71
N TRP A 238 2.69 -6.20 7.05
CA TRP A 238 1.62 -5.64 7.87
C TRP A 238 1.38 -4.16 7.55
N GLU A 239 2.45 -3.38 7.40
CA GLU A 239 2.29 -1.95 7.15
C GLU A 239 1.59 -1.65 5.82
N SER A 240 1.85 -2.43 4.78
CA SER A 240 1.08 -2.34 3.54
C SER A 240 -0.37 -2.65 3.84
N SER A 241 -0.70 -3.72 4.56
CA SER A 241 -2.09 -4.16 4.78
C SER A 241 -2.97 -3.14 5.51
N VAL A 242 -2.40 -2.36 6.43
CA VAL A 242 -3.13 -1.33 7.22
C VAL A 242 -2.82 0.10 6.76
N ARG A 243 -2.15 0.26 5.61
CA ARG A 243 -1.71 1.57 5.07
C ARG A 243 -0.95 2.40 6.09
N TYR A 244 -0.14 1.76 6.93
CA TYR A 244 0.44 2.37 8.13
C TYR A 244 1.08 3.74 7.85
N GLY A 245 0.68 4.72 8.67
CA GLY A 245 1.30 6.04 8.83
C GLY A 245 1.60 6.33 10.30
N GLU A 246 2.49 7.29 10.57
CA GLU A 246 2.90 7.63 11.94
C GLU A 246 1.80 8.35 12.74
N ILE A 247 0.96 9.11 12.04
CA ILE A 247 -0.26 9.76 12.55
C ILE A 247 -1.37 9.57 11.51
N SER A 248 -2.64 9.79 11.89
CA SER A 248 -3.74 9.71 10.92
C SER A 248 -3.65 10.84 9.89
N TRP A 249 -4.27 10.65 8.73
CA TRP A 249 -4.28 11.66 7.67
C TRP A 249 -5.06 12.91 8.09
N GLY A 250 -6.22 12.74 8.71
CA GLY A 250 -6.96 13.85 9.33
C GLY A 250 -6.16 14.61 10.39
N GLU A 251 -5.41 13.93 11.27
CA GLU A 251 -4.54 14.58 12.25
C GLU A 251 -3.41 15.36 11.55
N PHE A 252 -2.80 14.81 10.49
CA PHE A 252 -1.76 15.49 9.72
C PHE A 252 -2.25 16.80 9.10
N ILE A 253 -3.43 16.78 8.49
CA ILE A 253 -4.07 17.96 7.88
C ILE A 253 -4.43 19.00 8.95
N GLN A 254 -4.95 18.54 10.09
CA GLN A 254 -5.39 19.43 11.18
C GLN A 254 -4.23 20.08 11.93
N THR A 255 -3.20 19.29 12.28
CA THR A 255 -2.09 19.73 13.12
C THR A 255 -0.95 20.38 12.33
N GLN A 256 -0.89 20.12 11.02
CA GLN A 256 0.11 20.65 10.10
C GLN A 256 1.54 20.55 10.64
N PRO A 257 2.04 19.33 10.93
CA PRO A 257 3.30 19.16 11.62
C PRO A 257 4.47 19.64 10.74
N ALA A 258 5.36 20.42 11.35
CA ALA A 258 6.61 20.86 10.73
C ALA A 258 7.65 19.73 10.62
N SER A 259 7.62 18.78 11.56
CA SER A 259 8.45 17.57 11.52
C SER A 259 7.90 16.58 10.48
N PRO A 260 8.74 15.97 9.63
CA PRO A 260 8.31 14.97 8.66
C PRO A 260 7.65 13.75 9.32
N LYS A 261 6.53 13.32 8.75
CA LYS A 261 5.75 12.14 9.17
C LYS A 261 5.62 11.15 8.02
N LEU A 262 5.70 9.86 8.33
CA LEU A 262 5.59 8.78 7.35
C LEU A 262 4.14 8.53 6.93
N PHE A 263 3.88 8.43 5.63
CA PHE A 263 2.60 8.03 5.08
C PHE A 263 2.75 7.08 3.89
N ARG A 264 1.79 6.17 3.74
CA ARG A 264 1.50 5.44 2.50
C ARG A 264 0.36 6.14 1.79
N VAL A 265 0.65 6.64 0.60
CA VAL A 265 -0.28 7.49 -0.16
C VAL A 265 -0.41 7.01 -1.58
N ILE A 266 -1.42 7.53 -2.28
CA ILE A 266 -1.55 7.45 -3.73
C ILE A 266 -1.28 8.85 -4.29
N ALA A 267 -0.37 8.95 -5.26
CA ALA A 267 0.00 10.20 -5.88
C ALA A 267 -0.32 10.22 -7.38
N SER A 268 -0.75 11.37 -7.86
CA SER A 268 -0.98 11.65 -9.27
C SER A 268 -0.37 12.99 -9.66
N LYS A 269 -0.10 13.19 -10.95
CA LYS A 269 0.11 14.54 -11.47
C LYS A 269 -1.19 15.33 -11.34
N PRO A 270 -1.17 16.54 -10.75
CA PRO A 270 -2.34 17.38 -10.68
C PRO A 270 -2.91 17.63 -12.07
N ARG A 271 -4.23 17.51 -12.23
CA ARG A 271 -4.88 17.83 -13.50
C ARG A 271 -4.76 19.31 -13.84
N HIS A 272 -4.76 20.16 -12.81
CA HIS A 272 -4.67 21.61 -12.91
C HIS A 272 -3.58 22.09 -11.96
N THR A 273 -2.81 23.10 -12.36
CA THR A 273 -1.82 23.71 -11.46
C THR A 273 -2.55 24.36 -10.29
N PRO A 274 -2.39 23.87 -9.06
CA PRO A 274 -3.07 24.47 -7.93
C PRO A 274 -2.45 25.83 -7.60
N ALA A 275 -3.22 26.72 -6.99
CA ALA A 275 -2.67 27.89 -6.33
C ALA A 275 -1.96 27.40 -5.05
N THR A 276 -0.67 27.11 -5.17
CA THR A 276 0.18 26.62 -4.07
C THR A 276 1.31 27.60 -3.81
N GLU A 277 1.76 27.67 -2.57
CA GLU A 277 2.91 28.45 -2.10
C GLU A 277 4.24 27.70 -2.30
N ALA A 278 4.25 26.65 -3.13
CA ALA A 278 5.46 25.89 -3.43
C ALA A 278 6.52 26.82 -4.07
N PRO A 279 7.81 26.64 -3.71
CA PRO A 279 8.90 27.39 -4.33
C PRO A 279 8.88 27.27 -5.85
N HIS A 280 9.24 28.36 -6.54
CA HIS A 280 9.35 28.36 -8.00
C HIS A 280 10.27 27.23 -8.50
N GLY A 281 9.80 26.47 -9.49
CA GLY A 281 10.54 25.34 -10.06
C GLY A 281 10.29 23.99 -9.37
N SER A 282 9.50 23.95 -8.30
CA SER A 282 9.12 22.69 -7.65
C SER A 282 8.19 21.85 -8.54
N GLU A 283 8.32 20.53 -8.47
CA GLU A 283 7.33 19.60 -9.01
C GLU A 283 6.21 19.41 -7.97
N ILE A 284 4.96 19.34 -8.44
CA ILE A 284 3.79 19.22 -7.56
C ILE A 284 3.07 17.91 -7.84
N LEU A 285 2.69 17.20 -6.78
CA LEU A 285 1.87 16.01 -6.80
C LEU A 285 0.54 16.27 -6.10
N GLU A 286 -0.51 15.70 -6.65
CA GLU A 286 -1.78 15.51 -5.96
C GLU A 286 -1.67 14.21 -5.16
N ILE A 287 -1.87 14.28 -3.84
CA ILE A 287 -1.69 13.14 -2.94
C ILE A 287 -2.97 12.92 -2.13
N LYS A 288 -3.40 11.66 -2.05
CA LYS A 288 -4.52 11.21 -1.22
C LYS A 288 -4.12 10.03 -0.35
N HIS A 289 -4.73 9.93 0.83
CA HIS A 289 -4.71 8.68 1.59
C HIS A 289 -5.61 7.64 0.87
N PRO A 290 -5.28 6.35 0.88
CA PRO A 290 -6.08 5.35 0.15
C PRO A 290 -7.50 5.16 0.68
N GLU A 291 -7.76 5.57 1.93
CA GLU A 291 -9.03 5.36 2.64
C GLU A 291 -9.74 6.66 3.00
N GLU A 292 -9.15 7.81 2.68
CA GLU A 292 -9.74 9.13 2.97
C GLU A 292 -9.84 9.96 1.68
N ASP A 293 -10.91 10.75 1.59
CA ASP A 293 -11.23 11.54 0.39
C ASP A 293 -10.43 12.85 0.31
N ASP A 294 -9.82 13.28 1.42
CA ASP A 294 -9.07 14.53 1.48
C ASP A 294 -7.80 14.47 0.62
N VAL A 295 -7.74 15.38 -0.34
CA VAL A 295 -6.61 15.55 -1.25
C VAL A 295 -5.74 16.70 -0.79
N ILE A 296 -4.43 16.48 -0.76
CA ILE A 296 -3.43 17.53 -0.53
C ILE A 296 -2.51 17.68 -1.73
N TYR A 297 -1.94 18.87 -1.89
CA TYR A 297 -0.89 19.11 -2.88
C TYR A 297 0.47 19.13 -2.18
N ALA A 298 1.34 18.22 -2.60
CA ALA A 298 2.68 18.13 -2.08
C ALA A 298 3.70 18.53 -3.15
N TYR A 299 4.79 19.16 -2.75
CA TYR A 299 5.85 19.58 -3.67
C TYR A 299 7.21 19.02 -3.27
N PHE A 300 8.09 18.92 -4.26
CA PHE A 300 9.48 18.54 -4.09
C PHE A 300 10.37 19.20 -5.14
N ASP A 301 11.66 19.28 -4.87
CA ASP A 301 12.64 19.75 -5.85
C ASP A 301 13.00 18.62 -6.80
N ARG A 302 12.60 18.76 -8.07
CA ARG A 302 12.89 17.77 -9.12
C ARG A 302 14.40 17.59 -9.37
N GLN A 303 15.20 18.61 -9.07
CA GLN A 303 16.64 18.60 -9.30
C GLN A 303 17.43 17.94 -8.15
N ASP A 304 16.80 17.75 -6.99
CA ASP A 304 17.43 17.09 -5.86
C ASP A 304 17.57 15.58 -6.15
N PRO A 305 18.81 15.05 -6.21
CA PRO A 305 19.06 13.65 -6.56
C PRO A 305 18.35 12.63 -5.67
N LYS A 306 18.00 13.00 -4.43
CA LYS A 306 17.27 12.10 -3.52
C LYS A 306 15.85 11.79 -4.01
N PHE A 307 15.29 12.61 -4.90
CA PHE A 307 13.96 12.41 -5.49
C PHE A 307 13.99 11.77 -6.89
N HIS A 308 15.16 11.48 -7.47
CA HIS A 308 15.25 10.62 -8.66
C HIS A 308 14.49 9.29 -8.52
N PRO A 309 14.52 8.59 -7.37
CA PRO A 309 13.75 7.36 -7.16
C PRO A 309 12.25 7.56 -7.32
N LEU A 310 11.74 8.65 -6.73
CA LEU A 310 10.35 9.06 -6.80
C LEU A 310 9.94 9.40 -8.23
N LEU A 311 10.76 10.19 -8.93
CA LEU A 311 10.50 10.56 -10.33
C LEU A 311 10.39 9.33 -11.24
N GLN A 312 11.25 8.34 -11.02
CA GLN A 312 11.22 7.10 -11.77
C GLN A 312 9.96 6.28 -11.46
N GLN A 313 9.57 6.15 -10.19
CA GLN A 313 8.32 5.47 -9.82
C GLN A 313 7.09 6.16 -10.43
N LEU A 314 7.06 7.49 -10.38
CA LEU A 314 6.01 8.29 -11.00
C LEU A 314 5.95 8.07 -12.51
N GLN A 315 7.09 8.06 -13.20
CA GLN A 315 7.17 7.81 -14.64
C GLN A 315 6.66 6.41 -15.00
N THR A 316 7.08 5.37 -14.28
CA THR A 316 6.62 4.00 -14.52
C THR A 316 5.11 3.86 -14.30
N GLY A 317 4.55 4.63 -13.37
CA GLY A 317 3.11 4.70 -13.15
C GLY A 317 2.37 5.68 -14.04
N ASN A 318 2.99 6.21 -15.09
CA ASN A 318 2.42 7.25 -15.96
C ASN A 318 1.84 8.44 -15.18
N TRP A 319 2.41 8.72 -14.01
CA TRP A 319 2.01 9.79 -13.10
C TRP A 319 0.55 9.72 -12.65
N LYS A 320 -0.04 8.53 -12.59
CA LYS A 320 -1.44 8.35 -12.22
C LYS A 320 -1.60 7.23 -11.19
N ASP A 321 -2.23 7.58 -10.08
CA ASP A 321 -2.58 6.68 -8.98
C ASP A 321 -1.39 5.81 -8.52
N VAL A 322 -0.22 6.45 -8.40
CA VAL A 322 1.07 5.85 -8.04
C VAL A 322 1.12 5.67 -6.52
N PRO A 323 1.10 4.44 -5.97
CA PRO A 323 1.37 4.21 -4.56
C PRO A 323 2.78 4.65 -4.21
N LEU A 324 2.94 5.36 -3.10
CA LEU A 324 4.22 5.85 -2.60
C LEU A 324 4.28 5.76 -1.08
N THR A 325 5.49 5.62 -0.53
CA THR A 325 5.78 5.77 0.89
C THR A 325 6.65 7.00 1.09
N LEU A 326 6.07 8.06 1.65
CA LEU A 326 6.67 9.39 1.71
C LEU A 326 6.79 9.89 3.14
N ARG A 327 7.82 10.71 3.38
CA ARG A 327 7.89 11.61 4.54
C ARG A 327 7.30 12.96 4.15
N LEU A 328 6.23 13.38 4.82
CA LEU A 328 5.50 14.62 4.52
C LEU A 328 5.55 15.58 5.72
N CYS A 329 5.66 16.88 5.47
CA CYS A 329 5.54 17.92 6.49
C CYS A 329 4.98 19.21 5.91
N TYR A 330 4.43 20.06 6.78
CA TYR A 330 4.08 21.43 6.44
C TYR A 330 5.29 22.35 6.71
N PRO A 331 5.85 23.01 5.68
CA PRO A 331 6.96 23.93 5.86
C PRO A 331 6.48 25.21 6.57
N GLY A 332 7.24 25.70 7.55
CA GLY A 332 6.94 26.96 8.27
C GLY A 332 6.16 26.75 9.57
N PRO A 333 5.81 27.85 10.27
CA PRO A 333 4.98 27.77 11.48
C PRO A 333 3.59 27.20 11.14
N ALA A 334 3.05 26.35 12.02
CA ALA A 334 1.75 25.70 11.82
C ALA A 334 0.67 26.72 11.42
N GLY A 335 -0.04 26.45 10.32
CA GLY A 335 -1.11 27.31 9.80
C GLY A 335 -0.71 28.30 8.69
N SER A 336 0.58 28.40 8.31
CA SER A 336 1.01 29.39 7.32
C SER A 336 0.94 28.94 5.86
N GLY A 337 0.80 27.64 5.57
CA GLY A 337 0.86 27.14 4.19
C GLY A 337 -0.11 26.00 3.90
N LYS A 338 -0.74 26.06 2.72
CA LYS A 338 -1.58 24.97 2.18
C LYS A 338 -0.77 23.89 1.46
N SER A 339 0.53 24.11 1.30
CA SER A 339 1.41 23.27 0.50
C SER A 339 2.23 22.34 1.38
N VAL A 340 2.14 21.05 1.14
CA VAL A 340 2.92 20.03 1.86
C VAL A 340 4.26 19.83 1.15
N ARG A 341 5.34 19.67 1.92
CA ARG A 341 6.65 19.33 1.37
C ARG A 341 6.87 17.84 1.49
N ILE A 342 7.30 17.22 0.39
CA ILE A 342 7.87 15.87 0.42
C ILE A 342 9.30 16.02 0.96
N ALA A 343 9.55 15.49 2.15
CA ALA A 343 10.85 15.56 2.80
C ALA A 343 11.77 14.42 2.35
N ASP A 344 11.21 13.21 2.19
CA ASP A 344 11.94 12.00 1.82
C ASP A 344 11.03 10.93 1.20
N VAL A 345 11.64 9.90 0.61
CA VAL A 345 11.01 8.74 -0.03
C VAL A 345 11.55 7.48 0.65
N GLU A 346 10.67 6.76 1.34
CA GLU A 346 11.08 5.70 2.28
C GLU A 346 10.97 4.29 1.70
N GLY A 347 10.40 4.15 0.50
CA GLY A 347 10.15 2.84 -0.08
C GLY A 347 9.91 2.85 -1.60
N LYS A 348 9.80 1.63 -2.14
CA LYS A 348 9.38 1.37 -3.53
C LYS A 348 7.89 1.09 -3.53
N GLY A 349 7.08 2.03 -3.99
CA GLY A 349 5.64 1.97 -3.76
C GLY A 349 5.33 1.96 -2.26
N TRP A 350 4.60 0.94 -1.80
CA TRP A 350 4.31 0.73 -0.37
C TRP A 350 5.27 -0.24 0.35
N LEU A 351 6.26 -0.75 -0.38
CA LEU A 351 7.25 -1.68 0.13
C LEU A 351 8.42 -0.91 0.75
N ILE A 352 8.70 -1.22 2.02
CA ILE A 352 9.94 -0.81 2.69
C ILE A 352 10.85 -2.04 2.72
N LEU A 353 12.05 -1.90 2.19
CA LEU A 353 13.07 -2.97 2.17
C LEU A 353 14.22 -2.61 3.11
N GLN A 354 14.69 -3.61 3.86
CA GLN A 354 15.84 -3.45 4.74
C GLN A 354 17.03 -4.25 4.22
N GLY A 355 17.95 -3.58 3.54
CA GLY A 355 19.15 -4.20 2.96
C GLY A 355 18.83 -5.34 1.98
N THR A 356 19.86 -5.97 1.42
CA THR A 356 19.71 -7.21 0.68
C THR A 356 19.71 -8.38 1.66
N ARG A 357 18.64 -9.19 1.65
CA ARG A 357 18.66 -10.51 2.30
C ARG A 357 19.26 -11.48 1.30
N SER A 358 20.41 -12.05 1.65
CA SER A 358 21.14 -12.99 0.80
C SER A 358 20.59 -14.40 0.92
#